data_AF-A0A836QJ14-F1
#
_entry.id   AF-A0A836QJ14-F1
#
_cell.length_a   1.000
_cell.length_b   1.000
_cell.length_c   1.000
_cell.angle_alpha   90.00
_cell.angle_beta   90.00
_cell.angle_gamma   90.00
#
_symmetry.space_group_name_H-M   'P 1'
#
loop_
_entity.id
_entity.type
_entity.pdbx_description
1 polymer ?
#
loop_
_entity_poly.entity_id
_entity_poly.type
_entity_poly.pdbx_seq_one_letter_code
_entity_poly.pdbx_strand_id
1 'polypeptide(L)'
;RAEDAGAQAVAVHARTVVQKYRGEANWDWISRAVEHAGIPVFGNGDVYSYADATAMQSRTGCDGVMIGRAAMANPWIFDARDGASLPERIDLAVELLNLMARHKGEKVGVLESRKHLALYFRGLGRDSEMRRLILTTQSLGELVDILREWRDDLEDYLPEADLTLSREEAGGLAWGGTG
;
A
#
# COMPACT_ATOMS: atom_id res chain seq x y z
N ARG A 1 0.96 8.06 -29.61
CA ARG A 1 2.25 8.73 -29.23
C ARG A 1 3.16 7.83 -28.40
N ALA A 2 2.72 7.32 -27.23
CA ALA A 2 3.55 6.38 -26.46
C ALA A 2 3.78 5.07 -27.23
N GLU A 3 2.71 4.50 -27.78
CA GLU A 3 2.75 3.32 -28.65
C GLU A 3 3.63 3.54 -29.89
N ASP A 4 3.42 4.63 -30.65
CA ASP A 4 4.25 4.97 -31.82
C ASP A 4 5.75 5.13 -31.49
N ALA A 5 6.07 5.43 -30.23
CA ALA A 5 7.45 5.54 -29.73
C ALA A 5 8.03 4.19 -29.25
N GLY A 6 7.30 3.08 -29.42
CA GLY A 6 7.74 1.72 -29.09
C GLY A 6 7.36 1.25 -27.68
N ALA A 7 6.53 1.97 -26.94
CA ALA A 7 6.05 1.49 -25.64
C ALA A 7 5.33 0.15 -25.79
N GLN A 8 5.61 -0.79 -24.89
CA GLN A 8 4.99 -2.12 -24.88
C GLN A 8 3.77 -2.22 -23.96
N ALA A 9 3.56 -1.21 -23.10
CA ALA A 9 2.37 -1.04 -22.28
C ALA A 9 2.29 0.42 -21.79
N VAL A 10 1.11 0.84 -21.34
CA VAL A 10 0.91 2.15 -20.70
C VAL A 10 0.10 2.02 -19.42
N ALA A 11 0.42 2.84 -18.42
CA ALA A 11 -0.41 3.00 -17.23
C ALA A 11 -1.07 4.37 -17.25
N VAL A 12 -2.39 4.42 -17.00
CA VAL A 12 -3.18 5.65 -17.04
C VAL A 12 -3.72 5.93 -15.65
N HIS A 13 -3.12 6.91 -14.96
CA HIS A 13 -3.74 7.50 -13.78
C HIS A 13 -4.90 8.39 -14.23
N ALA A 14 -6.11 8.06 -13.81
CA ALA A 14 -7.36 8.71 -14.19
C ALA A 14 -7.55 10.12 -13.58
N ARG A 15 -6.48 10.90 -13.45
CA ARG A 15 -6.49 12.31 -13.08
C ARG A 15 -5.51 13.09 -13.94
N THR A 16 -5.84 14.36 -14.17
CA THR A 16 -4.91 15.32 -14.76
C THR A 16 -3.80 15.68 -13.78
N VAL A 17 -2.68 16.16 -14.32
CA VAL A 17 -1.54 16.65 -13.53
C VAL A 17 -1.95 17.75 -12.54
N VAL A 18 -2.87 18.64 -12.94
CA VAL A 18 -3.35 19.76 -12.10
C VAL A 18 -4.19 19.26 -10.92
N GLN A 19 -4.99 18.21 -11.13
CA GLN A 19 -5.80 17.62 -10.06
C GLN A 19 -4.93 16.99 -8.95
N LYS A 20 -3.73 16.49 -9.30
CA LYS A 20 -2.88 15.71 -8.37
C LYS A 20 -3.68 14.56 -7.72
N TYR A 21 -3.98 14.66 -6.43
CA TYR A 21 -4.77 13.70 -5.66
C TYR A 21 -6.15 14.23 -5.24
N ARG A 22 -6.54 15.42 -5.74
CA ARG A 22 -7.83 16.04 -5.47
C ARG A 22 -8.89 15.52 -6.43
N GLY A 23 -10.16 15.60 -6.00
CA GLY A 23 -11.27 15.09 -6.80
C GLY A 23 -11.18 13.58 -7.02
N GLU A 24 -12.07 13.06 -7.84
CA GLU A 24 -12.19 11.62 -8.11
C GLU A 24 -11.42 11.28 -9.37
N ALA A 25 -10.82 10.08 -9.37
CA ALA A 25 -10.26 9.52 -10.58
C ALA A 25 -11.41 9.25 -11.57
N ASN A 26 -11.36 9.90 -12.75
CA ASN A 26 -12.36 9.66 -13.79
C ASN A 26 -11.89 8.50 -14.68
N TRP A 27 -12.40 7.31 -14.39
CA TRP A 27 -12.05 6.07 -15.07
C TRP A 27 -12.49 6.02 -16.54
N ASP A 28 -13.39 6.90 -17.02
CA ASP A 28 -13.76 6.97 -18.43
C ASP A 28 -12.54 7.24 -19.33
N TRP A 29 -11.53 7.94 -18.80
CA TRP A 29 -10.27 8.15 -19.51
C TRP A 29 -9.43 6.88 -19.69
N ILE A 30 -9.60 5.91 -18.79
CA ILE A 30 -8.98 4.59 -18.94
C ILE A 30 -9.71 3.83 -20.04
N SER A 31 -11.05 3.80 -20.05
CA SER A 31 -11.83 3.16 -21.11
C SER A 31 -11.47 3.71 -22.49
N ARG A 32 -11.37 5.04 -22.62
CA ARG A 32 -10.92 5.69 -23.87
C ARG A 32 -9.51 5.30 -24.27
N ALA A 33 -8.60 5.10 -23.30
CA ALA A 33 -7.25 4.65 -23.60
C ALA A 33 -7.26 3.20 -24.11
N VAL A 34 -8.05 2.32 -23.49
CA VAL A 34 -8.24 0.93 -23.92
C VAL A 34 -8.82 0.85 -25.33
N GLU A 35 -9.84 1.65 -25.65
CA GLU A 35 -10.48 1.68 -26.97
C GLU A 35 -9.52 2.09 -28.10
N HIS A 36 -8.46 2.83 -27.79
CA HIS A 36 -7.56 3.42 -28.78
C HIS A 36 -6.15 2.82 -28.81
N ALA A 37 -5.74 2.11 -27.77
CA ALA A 37 -4.40 1.53 -27.67
C ALA A 37 -4.34 0.15 -28.35
N GLY A 38 -3.27 -0.09 -29.12
CA GLY A 38 -2.92 -1.43 -29.61
C GLY A 38 -2.04 -2.23 -28.64
N ILE A 39 -1.69 -1.64 -27.49
CA ILE A 39 -0.82 -2.21 -26.45
C ILE A 39 -1.56 -2.27 -25.10
N PRO A 40 -1.14 -3.14 -24.17
CA PRO A 40 -1.77 -3.26 -22.86
C PRO A 40 -1.88 -1.94 -22.09
N VAL A 41 -3.05 -1.71 -21.50
CA VAL A 41 -3.38 -0.54 -20.68
C VAL A 41 -3.62 -0.97 -19.24
N PHE A 42 -2.89 -0.36 -18.31
CA PHE A 42 -3.09 -0.52 -16.87
C PHE A 42 -3.85 0.66 -16.29
N GLY A 43 -4.99 0.41 -15.68
CA GLY A 43 -5.78 1.43 -14.99
C GLY A 43 -5.17 1.83 -13.64
N ASN A 44 -5.24 3.11 -13.28
CA ASN A 44 -4.74 3.60 -11.99
C ASN A 44 -5.60 4.75 -11.45
N GLY A 45 -5.75 4.78 -10.13
CA GLY A 45 -6.40 5.87 -9.40
C GLY A 45 -7.66 5.42 -8.65
N ASP A 46 -7.70 5.76 -7.36
CA ASP A 46 -8.82 5.49 -6.44
C ASP A 46 -9.22 4.01 -6.33
N VAL A 47 -8.19 3.16 -6.29
CA VAL A 47 -8.31 1.73 -5.96
C VAL A 47 -7.83 1.56 -4.52
N TYR A 48 -8.76 1.22 -3.62
CA TYR A 48 -8.52 1.10 -2.18
C TYR A 48 -8.69 -0.32 -1.67
N SER A 49 -9.41 -1.16 -2.41
CA SER A 49 -9.70 -2.56 -2.14
C SER A 49 -9.50 -3.43 -3.39
N TYR A 50 -9.47 -4.75 -3.19
CA TYR A 50 -9.49 -5.72 -4.29
C TYR A 50 -10.80 -5.62 -5.10
N ALA A 51 -11.91 -5.31 -4.43
CA ALA A 51 -13.18 -5.05 -5.07
C ALA A 51 -13.10 -3.84 -6.02
N ASP A 52 -12.42 -2.75 -5.63
CA ASP A 52 -12.22 -1.58 -6.50
C ASP A 52 -11.39 -1.94 -7.74
N ALA A 53 -10.36 -2.77 -7.58
CA ALA A 53 -9.53 -3.23 -8.69
C ALA A 53 -10.38 -4.04 -9.70
N THR A 54 -11.20 -4.96 -9.19
CA THR A 54 -12.13 -5.75 -10.01
C THR A 54 -13.17 -4.85 -10.69
N ALA A 55 -13.69 -3.85 -9.99
CA ALA A 55 -14.63 -2.88 -10.55
C ALA A 55 -13.99 -2.01 -11.64
N MET A 56 -12.76 -1.55 -11.46
CA MET A 56 -12.02 -0.78 -12.48
C MET A 56 -11.82 -1.63 -13.73
N GLN A 57 -11.34 -2.86 -13.57
CA GLN A 57 -11.12 -3.76 -14.70
C GLN A 57 -12.43 -4.02 -15.45
N SER A 58 -13.50 -4.33 -14.72
CA SER A 58 -14.83 -4.60 -15.30
C SER A 58 -15.42 -3.39 -16.04
N ARG A 59 -15.22 -2.17 -15.53
CA ARG A 59 -15.79 -0.94 -16.10
C ARG A 59 -15.00 -0.40 -17.29
N THR A 60 -13.69 -0.60 -17.30
CA THR A 60 -12.79 0.07 -18.26
C THR A 60 -12.24 -0.87 -19.32
N GLY A 61 -12.25 -2.19 -19.06
CA GLY A 61 -11.64 -3.17 -19.94
C GLY A 61 -10.10 -3.14 -19.92
N CYS A 62 -9.47 -2.47 -18.95
CA CYS A 62 -8.01 -2.43 -18.85
C CYS A 62 -7.42 -3.82 -18.56
N ASP A 63 -6.22 -4.09 -19.07
CA ASP A 63 -5.53 -5.38 -18.94
C ASP A 63 -5.07 -5.67 -17.50
N GLY A 64 -4.91 -4.63 -16.68
CA GLY A 64 -4.60 -4.77 -15.27
C GLY A 64 -4.77 -3.47 -14.51
N VAL A 65 -4.61 -3.55 -13.19
CA VAL A 65 -4.75 -2.41 -12.28
C VAL A 65 -3.44 -2.15 -11.57
N MET A 66 -2.98 -0.91 -11.64
CA MET A 66 -1.83 -0.45 -10.86
C MET A 66 -2.33 0.17 -9.55
N ILE A 67 -1.80 -0.31 -8.43
CA ILE A 67 -2.19 0.10 -7.08
C ILE A 67 -1.03 0.84 -6.44
N GLY A 68 -1.32 1.99 -5.82
CA GLY A 68 -0.32 2.82 -5.14
C GLY A 68 -0.51 2.83 -3.63
N ARG A 69 -1.21 3.85 -3.14
CA ARG A 69 -1.32 4.16 -1.70
C ARG A 69 -1.96 3.04 -0.88
N ALA A 70 -2.97 2.36 -1.41
CA ALA A 70 -3.62 1.25 -0.71
C ALA A 70 -2.65 0.11 -0.40
N ALA A 71 -1.76 -0.22 -1.34
CA ALA A 71 -0.75 -1.27 -1.17
C ALA A 71 0.28 -0.94 -0.08
N MET A 72 0.44 0.32 0.32
CA MET A 72 1.31 0.68 1.45
C MET A 72 0.75 0.23 2.79
N ALA A 73 -0.59 0.20 2.92
CA ALA A 73 -1.29 -0.23 4.13
C ALA A 73 -1.71 -1.70 4.06
N ASN A 74 -2.12 -2.16 2.89
CA ASN A 74 -2.56 -3.51 2.61
C ASN A 74 -1.77 -4.13 1.43
N PRO A 75 -0.53 -4.63 1.65
CA PRO A 75 0.20 -5.39 0.64
C PRO A 75 -0.54 -6.65 0.15
N TRP A 76 -1.40 -7.24 0.97
CA TRP A 76 -2.17 -8.45 0.64
C TRP A 76 -3.25 -8.22 -0.43
N ILE A 77 -3.47 -6.99 -0.88
CA ILE A 77 -4.32 -6.70 -2.04
C ILE A 77 -3.86 -7.43 -3.30
N PHE A 78 -2.56 -7.75 -3.41
CA PHE A 78 -2.01 -8.54 -4.51
C PHE A 78 -2.33 -10.05 -4.39
N ASP A 79 -2.73 -10.52 -3.20
CA ASP A 79 -3.24 -11.86 -2.95
C ASP A 79 -4.78 -11.92 -3.00
N ALA A 80 -5.41 -10.88 -3.57
CA ALA A 80 -6.86 -10.73 -3.59
C ALA A 80 -7.53 -10.59 -2.22
N ARG A 81 -6.82 -10.01 -1.23
CA ARG A 81 -7.33 -9.78 0.12
C ARG A 81 -7.32 -8.30 0.51
N ASP A 82 -8.33 -7.90 1.28
CA ASP A 82 -8.48 -6.53 1.78
C ASP A 82 -7.87 -6.31 3.18
N GLY A 83 -7.22 -7.35 3.71
CA GLY A 83 -6.74 -7.36 5.08
C GLY A 83 -5.77 -8.50 5.35
N ALA A 84 -5.36 -8.57 6.61
CA ALA A 84 -4.52 -9.65 7.13
C ALA A 84 -4.69 -9.80 8.63
N SER A 85 -4.37 -11.00 9.13
CA SER A 85 -4.31 -11.29 10.56
C SER A 85 -3.20 -10.47 11.24
N LEU A 86 -3.23 -10.39 12.58
CA LEU A 86 -2.12 -9.77 13.32
C LEU A 86 -0.77 -10.51 13.12
N PRO A 87 -0.71 -11.86 13.19
CA PRO A 87 0.49 -12.63 12.88
C PRO A 87 1.12 -12.29 11.52
N GLU A 88 0.33 -12.30 10.44
CA GLU A 88 0.82 -11.99 9.08
C GLU A 88 1.41 -10.58 8.98
N ARG A 89 0.78 -9.60 9.66
CA ARG A 89 1.27 -8.22 9.69
C ARG A 89 2.61 -8.08 10.41
N ILE A 90 2.80 -8.84 11.49
CA ILE A 90 4.07 -8.85 12.21
C ILE A 90 5.17 -9.50 11.36
N ASP A 91 4.87 -10.61 10.70
CA ASP A 91 5.82 -11.30 9.83
C ASP A 91 6.29 -10.42 8.68
N LEU A 92 5.34 -9.76 7.99
CA LEU A 92 5.67 -8.83 6.92
C LEU A 92 6.43 -7.60 7.43
N ALA A 93 6.13 -7.10 8.62
CA ALA A 93 6.86 -6.01 9.24
C ALA A 93 8.34 -6.36 9.48
N VAL A 94 8.61 -7.57 9.99
CA VAL A 94 9.97 -8.08 10.19
C VAL A 94 10.70 -8.22 8.85
N GLU A 95 10.04 -8.78 7.83
CA GLU A 95 10.62 -8.88 6.49
C GLU A 95 10.96 -7.51 5.90
N LEU A 96 10.00 -6.58 5.93
CA LEU A 96 10.17 -5.20 5.45
C LEU A 96 11.35 -4.52 6.13
N LEU A 97 11.46 -4.61 7.46
CA LEU A 97 12.56 -4.01 8.23
C LEU A 97 13.92 -4.54 7.78
N ASN A 98 14.05 -5.85 7.62
CA ASN A 98 15.28 -6.49 7.17
C ASN A 98 15.65 -6.09 5.73
N LEU A 99 14.68 -6.05 4.82
CA LEU A 99 14.88 -5.61 3.44
C LEU A 99 15.30 -4.13 3.38
N MET A 100 14.61 -3.28 4.12
CA MET A 100 14.89 -1.84 4.16
C MET A 100 16.28 -1.57 4.74
N ALA A 101 16.67 -2.25 5.83
CA ALA A 101 18.01 -2.14 6.39
C ALA A 101 19.08 -2.68 5.43
N ARG A 102 18.83 -3.80 4.74
CA ARG A 102 19.75 -4.36 3.73
C ARG A 102 20.01 -3.37 2.59
N HIS A 103 18.98 -2.69 2.10
CA HIS A 103 19.10 -1.83 0.91
C HIS A 103 19.47 -0.38 1.21
N LYS A 104 19.13 0.13 2.41
CA LYS A 104 19.32 1.55 2.77
C LYS A 104 20.27 1.77 3.95
N GLY A 105 20.76 0.68 4.55
CA GLY A 105 21.47 0.71 5.83
C GLY A 105 20.49 0.77 7.01
N GLU A 106 20.90 0.22 8.15
CA GLU A 106 20.04 0.04 9.33
C GLU A 106 19.31 1.32 9.75
N LYS A 107 20.05 2.40 9.99
CA LYS A 107 19.47 3.65 10.49
C LYS A 107 18.37 4.21 9.58
N VAL A 108 18.61 4.25 8.27
CA VAL A 108 17.64 4.77 7.29
C VAL A 108 16.51 3.77 7.07
N GLY A 109 16.84 2.47 6.99
CA GLY A 109 15.88 1.40 6.81
C GLY A 109 14.83 1.37 7.92
N VAL A 110 15.26 1.40 9.17
CA VAL A 110 14.35 1.45 10.33
C VAL A 110 13.50 2.71 10.31
N LEU A 111 14.11 3.88 10.12
CA LEU A 111 13.40 5.17 10.13
C LEU A 111 12.31 5.24 9.06
N GLU A 112 12.64 4.87 7.81
CA GLU A 112 11.69 4.94 6.70
C GLU A 112 10.62 3.84 6.74
N SER A 113 10.89 2.71 7.41
CA SER A 113 9.90 1.63 7.59
C SER A 113 8.74 2.07 8.48
N ARG A 114 8.95 3.02 9.40
CA ARG A 114 7.93 3.45 10.38
C ARG A 114 6.61 3.89 9.75
N LYS A 115 6.63 4.50 8.56
CA LYS A 115 5.40 4.88 7.86
C LYS A 115 4.54 3.66 7.47
N HIS A 116 5.17 2.54 7.13
CA HIS A 116 4.49 1.29 6.82
C HIS A 116 4.02 0.60 8.10
N LEU A 117 4.90 0.54 9.13
CA LEU A 117 4.55 -0.05 10.42
C LEU A 117 3.35 0.69 11.07
N ALA A 118 3.31 2.02 10.97
CA ALA A 118 2.18 2.82 11.43
C ALA A 118 0.86 2.46 10.72
N LEU A 119 0.92 2.02 9.46
CA LEU A 119 -0.24 1.59 8.69
C LEU A 119 -0.65 0.15 9.04
N TYR A 120 0.30 -0.78 9.09
CA TYR A 120 0.04 -2.19 9.46
C TYR A 120 -0.60 -2.28 10.85
N PHE A 121 -0.17 -1.43 11.78
CA PHE A 121 -0.62 -1.42 13.17
C PHE A 121 -1.52 -0.22 13.50
N ARG A 122 -2.24 0.35 12.52
CA ARG A 122 -3.15 1.50 12.72
C ARG A 122 -4.19 1.26 13.82
N GLY A 123 -4.62 0.01 14.01
CA GLY A 123 -5.57 -0.40 15.07
C GLY A 123 -5.03 -0.35 16.50
N LEU A 124 -3.71 -0.18 16.69
CA LEU A 124 -3.16 0.02 18.03
C LEU A 124 -3.54 1.39 18.57
N GLY A 125 -4.16 1.40 19.75
CA GLY A 125 -4.54 2.62 20.47
C GLY A 125 -3.37 3.56 20.70
N ARG A 126 -3.68 4.85 20.88
CA ARG A 126 -2.66 5.90 21.04
C ARG A 126 -1.76 5.68 22.26
N ASP A 127 -2.31 5.12 23.32
CA ASP A 127 -1.60 4.81 24.58
C ASP A 127 -0.99 3.39 24.59
N SER A 128 -1.00 2.69 23.45
CA SER A 128 -0.40 1.35 23.33
C SER A 128 1.11 1.41 23.50
N GLU A 129 1.62 0.65 24.46
CA GLU A 129 3.05 0.46 24.63
C GLU A 129 3.70 -0.14 23.37
N MET A 130 3.07 -1.14 22.76
CA MET A 130 3.55 -1.76 21.52
C MET A 130 3.68 -0.73 20.39
N ARG A 131 2.68 0.15 20.23
CA ARG A 131 2.73 1.25 19.25
C ARG A 131 3.91 2.18 19.53
N ARG A 132 4.13 2.55 20.81
CA ARG A 132 5.26 3.40 21.21
C ARG A 132 6.59 2.74 20.86
N LEU A 133 6.77 1.47 21.19
CA LEU A 133 8.00 0.71 20.89
C LEU A 133 8.26 0.70 19.38
N ILE A 134 7.28 0.26 18.58
CA ILE A 134 7.38 0.19 17.10
C ILE A 134 7.80 1.53 16.48
N LEU A 135 7.29 2.66 16.99
CA LEU A 135 7.55 3.99 16.42
C LEU A 135 8.81 4.66 16.96
N THR A 136 9.40 4.18 18.06
CA THR A 136 10.50 4.86 18.74
C THR A 136 11.80 4.07 18.77
N THR A 137 11.76 2.73 18.77
CA THR A 137 12.94 1.86 18.73
C THR A 137 13.79 2.15 17.48
N GLN A 138 15.09 2.30 17.68
CA GLN A 138 16.03 2.73 16.63
C GLN A 138 16.91 1.59 16.11
N SER A 139 17.19 0.58 16.94
CA SER A 139 17.94 -0.60 16.53
C SER A 139 17.04 -1.54 15.75
N LEU A 140 17.56 -2.06 14.62
CA LEU A 140 16.86 -3.09 13.86
C LEU A 140 16.69 -4.37 14.69
N GLY A 141 17.76 -4.82 15.36
CA GLY A 141 17.75 -6.04 16.15
C GLY A 141 16.68 -5.99 17.25
N GLU A 142 16.73 -4.94 18.08
CA GLU A 142 15.76 -4.75 19.16
C GLU A 142 14.31 -4.68 18.65
N LEU A 143 14.07 -3.97 17.55
CA LEU A 143 12.71 -3.88 16.99
C LEU A 143 12.22 -5.22 16.42
N VAL A 144 13.10 -5.98 15.76
CA VAL A 144 12.77 -7.32 15.26
C VAL A 144 12.49 -8.28 16.42
N ASP A 145 13.28 -8.22 17.48
CA ASP A 145 13.09 -9.07 18.66
C ASP A 145 11.76 -8.76 19.35
N ILE A 146 11.43 -7.47 19.57
CA ILE A 146 10.12 -7.06 20.10
C ILE A 146 8.96 -7.59 19.26
N LEU A 147 9.07 -7.48 17.93
CA LEU A 147 8.03 -7.97 17.02
C LEU A 147 7.89 -9.50 17.07
N ARG A 148 9.00 -10.23 17.16
CA ARG A 148 8.99 -11.70 17.25
C ARG A 148 8.45 -12.20 18.58
N GLU A 149 8.87 -11.60 19.69
CA GLU A 149 8.31 -11.92 21.00
C GLU A 149 6.80 -11.66 21.02
N TRP A 150 6.36 -10.51 20.47
CA TRP A 150 4.94 -10.23 20.33
C TRP A 150 4.23 -11.28 19.47
N ARG A 151 4.86 -11.74 18.37
CA ARG A 151 4.31 -12.77 17.50
C ARG A 151 4.16 -14.12 18.21
N ASP A 152 5.16 -14.52 19.00
CA ASP A 152 5.20 -15.80 19.71
C ASP A 152 4.16 -15.88 20.83
N ASP A 153 3.77 -14.72 21.40
CA ASP A 153 2.71 -14.61 22.42
C ASP A 153 1.28 -14.67 21.84
N LEU A 154 1.12 -14.64 20.51
CA LEU A 154 -0.20 -14.69 19.87
C LEU A 154 -0.62 -16.12 19.55
N GLU A 155 -1.94 -16.34 19.57
CA GLU A 155 -2.52 -17.54 18.97
C GLU A 155 -2.29 -17.54 17.45
N ASP A 156 -2.04 -18.73 16.88
CA ASP A 156 -1.80 -18.90 15.44
C ASP A 156 -2.99 -18.46 14.58
N TYR A 157 -4.21 -18.50 15.12
CA TYR A 157 -5.42 -18.12 14.40
C TYR A 157 -6.08 -16.89 15.04
N LEU A 158 -5.74 -15.72 14.51
CA LEU A 158 -6.44 -14.47 14.78
C LEU A 158 -7.18 -14.01 13.52
N PRO A 159 -8.39 -13.42 13.69
CA PRO A 159 -9.18 -12.97 12.55
C PRO A 159 -8.44 -11.90 11.74
N GLU A 160 -8.69 -11.87 10.44
CA GLU A 160 -8.18 -10.81 9.57
C GLU A 160 -8.79 -9.46 9.96
N ALA A 161 -7.94 -8.43 10.00
CA ALA A 161 -8.38 -7.06 10.09
C ALA A 161 -8.44 -6.46 8.67
N ASP A 162 -9.50 -5.70 8.38
CA ASP A 162 -9.58 -4.88 7.17
C ASP A 162 -8.49 -3.78 7.22
N LEU A 163 -7.66 -3.74 6.18
CA LEU A 163 -6.54 -2.82 6.03
C LEU A 163 -6.75 -1.82 4.89
N THR A 164 -7.94 -1.81 4.27
CA THR A 164 -8.31 -0.82 3.27
C THR A 164 -8.17 0.59 3.83
N LEU A 165 -7.96 1.53 2.91
CA LEU A 165 -7.89 2.95 3.23
C LEU A 165 -9.15 3.62 2.74
N SER A 166 -9.75 4.44 3.59
CA SER A 166 -10.66 5.46 3.09
C SER A 166 -9.91 6.42 2.17
N ARG A 167 -10.68 7.11 1.32
CA ARG A 167 -10.15 8.17 0.46
C ARG A 167 -9.43 9.26 1.25
N GLU A 168 -9.94 9.60 2.44
CA GLU A 168 -9.33 10.61 3.32
C GLU A 168 -7.98 10.13 3.84
N GLU A 169 -7.90 8.91 4.37
CA GLU A 169 -6.65 8.32 4.85
C GLU A 169 -5.61 8.22 3.73
N ALA A 170 -6.02 7.76 2.55
CA ALA A 170 -5.14 7.73 1.38
C ALA A 170 -4.75 9.14 0.89
N GLY A 171 -5.61 10.14 1.10
CA GLY A 171 -5.29 11.55 0.87
C GLY A 171 -4.18 12.05 1.79
N GLY A 172 -4.21 11.67 3.06
CA GLY A 172 -3.19 12.02 4.05
C GLY A 172 -1.80 11.44 3.77
N LEU A 173 -1.72 10.33 3.02
CA LEU A 173 -0.45 9.73 2.59
C LEU A 173 0.18 10.43 1.37
N ALA A 174 -0.57 11.29 0.68
CA ALA A 174 -0.12 11.97 -0.52
C ALA A 174 0.73 13.21 -0.16
N TRP A 175 2.05 13.00 0.03
CA TRP A 175 3.10 13.99 0.30
C TRP A 175 3.08 14.68 1.68
N GLY A 176 4.15 14.46 2.46
CA GLY A 176 4.65 15.41 3.45
C GLY A 176 3.70 15.79 4.58
N GLY A 177 3.10 14.81 5.26
CA GLY A 177 2.42 15.04 6.53
C GLY A 177 3.41 15.51 7.60
N THR A 178 3.72 16.81 7.59
CA THR A 178 3.96 17.56 8.81
C THR A 178 2.62 17.64 9.53
N GLY A 179 2.44 16.71 10.47
CA GLY A 179 1.51 16.80 11.59
C GLY A 179 2.29 16.42 12.83
#